data_AF-A0A968FVE2-F1
#
_entry.id   AF-A0A968FVE2-F1
#
_cell.length_a   1.000
_cell.length_b   1.000
_cell.length_c   1.000
_cell.angle_alpha   90.00
_cell.angle_beta   90.00
_cell.angle_gamma   90.00
#
_symmetry.space_group_name_H-M   'P 1'
#
loop_
_entity.id
_entity.type
_entity.pdbx_description
1 polymer ?
#
loop_
_entity_poly.entity_id
_entity_poly.type
_entity_poly.pdbx_seq_one_letter_code
_entity_poly.pdbx_strand_id
1 'polypeptide(L)'
;MSDISAEGQAPPPSDTKTQTRKLLWIVLALILLSRLVMWGMLKDPPGAFIEVDSHSYLDPAEALWQDGRYHIEPGSEVPETLRPPGYPLFLATVFALAGNSTHAIVFFQIALFLATCYLLYNFGERWFGPRPALWAVIFLAIDPPSLSYNFKIMSECLTAFLTLAFAWAVYRYFETRGRSRFGFLSGMFLTLATLVRPTTYYFLPVLLMVFLGFLIREKVDWKGTVRSLVITALPFIILIGGWQWRNLEKVGVFQFTTVKGWALYLGKGAQIYGDLHRVGLGEAEVALIQILKQKIPEWDSLPMERKDAIFLAEGKKLVKEHPWPAVKTHFEQMFYFFFGPGTTPRLFSGCSIPISKSRVFSGLRRESISGICGTSTPLSWPGWFWGRRISPVCMFSWRPGFFPAAVRRGRYPVRACTLPFYC
;
A
#
# COMPACT_ATOMS: atom_id res chain seq x y z
N MET A 1 5.35 61.76 33.43
CA MET A 1 4.09 61.12 32.98
C MET A 1 4.12 61.08 31.46
N SER A 2 4.69 60.02 30.89
CA SER A 2 4.44 59.51 29.52
C SER A 2 5.58 58.56 29.18
N ASP A 3 5.41 57.30 29.55
CA ASP A 3 6.33 56.24 29.16
C ASP A 3 5.47 55.09 28.59
N ILE A 4 6.01 54.48 27.53
CA ILE A 4 5.61 53.19 26.96
C ILE A 4 4.37 53.17 26.04
N SER A 5 4.61 53.35 24.75
CA SER A 5 3.85 52.68 23.68
C SER A 5 4.83 52.24 22.58
N ALA A 6 5.60 51.19 22.86
CA ALA A 6 6.32 50.44 21.84
C ALA A 6 5.52 49.15 21.58
N GLU A 7 4.69 49.19 20.54
CA GLU A 7 4.09 48.00 19.94
C GLU A 7 5.20 47.00 19.58
N GLY A 8 5.14 45.82 20.17
CA GLY A 8 6.02 44.70 19.84
C GLY A 8 5.75 44.19 18.42
N GLN A 9 6.39 44.79 17.43
CA GLN A 9 6.55 44.17 16.11
C GLN A 9 7.43 42.94 16.26
N ALA A 10 6.89 41.78 15.87
CA ALA A 10 7.63 40.53 15.82
C ALA A 10 8.89 40.70 14.95
N PRO A 11 10.06 40.22 15.37
CA PRO A 11 11.29 40.37 14.59
C PRO A 11 11.13 39.72 13.20
N PRO A 12 11.68 40.33 12.13
CA PRO A 12 11.59 39.79 10.79
C PRO A 12 12.18 38.37 10.76
N PRO A 13 11.59 37.43 9.99
CA PRO A 13 12.12 36.09 9.88
C PRO A 13 13.57 36.15 9.40
N SER A 14 14.47 35.43 10.09
CA SER A 14 15.88 35.36 9.72
C SER A 14 16.01 35.00 8.24
N ASP A 15 16.90 35.68 7.52
CA ASP A 15 17.11 35.55 6.06
C ASP A 15 17.22 34.07 5.63
N THR A 16 17.88 33.25 6.45
CA THR A 16 18.03 31.80 6.29
C THR A 16 16.69 31.04 6.20
N LYS A 17 15.68 31.41 6.99
CA LYS A 17 14.36 30.76 7.00
C LYS A 17 13.56 31.10 5.74
N THR A 18 13.63 32.36 5.33
CA THR A 18 12.99 32.86 4.10
C THR A 18 13.62 32.19 2.87
N GLN A 19 14.95 32.08 2.82
CA GLN A 19 15.66 31.38 1.76
C GLN A 19 15.30 29.88 1.70
N THR A 20 15.23 29.20 2.85
CA THR A 20 14.91 27.76 2.85
C THR A 20 13.46 27.48 2.42
N ARG A 21 12.51 28.37 2.72
CA ARG A 21 11.14 28.28 2.20
C ARG A 21 11.05 28.47 0.69
N LYS A 22 11.85 29.38 0.11
CA LYS A 22 11.96 29.47 -1.36
C LYS A 22 12.50 28.17 -1.95
N LEU A 23 13.53 27.59 -1.32
CA LEU A 23 14.10 26.32 -1.74
C LEU A 23 13.10 25.16 -1.63
N LEU A 24 12.25 25.12 -0.60
CA LEU A 24 11.16 24.15 -0.50
C LEU A 24 10.25 24.19 -1.73
N TRP A 25 9.81 25.38 -2.16
CA TRP A 25 8.94 25.50 -3.34
C TRP A 25 9.62 25.02 -4.62
N ILE A 26 10.91 25.30 -4.77
CA ILE A 26 11.72 24.77 -5.89
C ILE A 26 11.74 23.24 -5.83
N VAL A 27 12.01 22.65 -4.65
CA VAL A 27 12.01 21.20 -4.45
C VAL A 27 10.63 20.60 -4.75
N LEU A 28 9.54 21.19 -4.27
CA LEU A 28 8.18 20.72 -4.57
C LEU A 28 7.86 20.80 -6.07
N ALA A 29 8.29 21.86 -6.76
CA ALA A 29 8.14 21.98 -8.20
C ALA A 29 8.95 20.92 -8.97
N LEU A 30 10.17 20.63 -8.53
CA LEU A 30 11.00 19.55 -9.10
C LEU A 30 10.39 18.17 -8.85
N ILE A 31 9.81 17.94 -7.67
CA ILE A 31 9.07 16.70 -7.36
C ILE A 31 7.89 16.59 -8.32
N LEU A 32 7.05 17.62 -8.42
CA LEU A 32 5.92 17.63 -9.35
C LEU A 32 6.37 17.34 -10.78
N LEU A 33 7.40 18.04 -11.28
CA LEU A 33 7.94 17.82 -12.61
C LEU A 33 8.40 16.37 -12.81
N SER A 34 9.14 15.80 -11.86
CA SER A 34 9.59 14.41 -11.93
C SER A 34 8.41 13.44 -12.01
N ARG A 35 7.32 13.70 -11.26
CA ARG A 35 6.12 12.84 -11.27
C ARG A 35 5.33 12.98 -12.56
N LEU A 36 5.25 14.18 -13.12
CA LEU A 36 4.59 14.40 -14.42
C LEU A 36 5.37 13.75 -15.56
N VAL A 37 6.72 13.79 -15.53
CA VAL A 37 7.56 13.08 -16.51
C VAL A 37 7.35 11.57 -16.39
N MET A 38 7.41 11.01 -15.19
CA MET A 38 7.18 9.57 -14.97
C MET A 38 5.76 9.14 -15.38
N TRP A 39 4.75 9.94 -15.05
CA TRP A 39 3.38 9.71 -15.51
C TRP A 39 3.31 9.70 -17.04
N GLY A 40 3.95 10.67 -17.70
CA GLY A 40 4.04 10.73 -19.16
C GLY A 40 4.72 9.52 -19.81
N MET A 41 5.66 8.88 -19.11
CA MET A 41 6.32 7.65 -19.55
C MET A 41 5.50 6.37 -19.30
N LEU A 42 4.65 6.39 -18.26
CA LEU A 42 3.88 5.22 -17.81
C LEU A 42 2.42 5.20 -18.30
N LYS A 43 1.93 6.26 -18.94
CA LYS A 43 0.53 6.37 -19.35
C LYS A 43 0.12 5.40 -20.47
N ASP A 44 1.05 5.02 -21.34
CA ASP A 44 0.73 4.28 -22.58
C ASP A 44 0.57 2.76 -22.36
N PRO A 45 1.36 2.07 -21.52
CA PRO A 45 1.18 0.65 -21.29
C PRO A 45 -0.14 0.35 -20.56
N PRO A 46 -1.02 -0.50 -21.11
CA PRO A 46 -2.24 -0.90 -20.42
C PRO A 46 -1.90 -1.61 -19.12
N GLY A 47 -2.54 -1.20 -18.02
CA GLY A 47 -2.30 -1.76 -16.69
C GLY A 47 -1.08 -1.21 -15.95
N ALA A 48 -0.37 -0.19 -16.48
CA ALA A 48 0.79 0.40 -15.80
C ALA A 48 0.49 0.86 -14.35
N PHE A 49 -0.73 1.34 -14.12
CA PHE A 49 -1.19 1.83 -12.80
C PHE A 49 -1.88 0.76 -11.95
N ILE A 50 -2.09 -0.44 -12.50
CA ILE A 50 -2.79 -1.54 -11.85
C ILE A 50 -1.78 -2.52 -11.26
N GLU A 51 -1.95 -2.80 -9.98
CA GLU A 51 -1.44 -3.99 -9.28
C GLU A 51 -2.56 -5.03 -9.07
N VAL A 52 -2.16 -6.26 -8.74
CA VAL A 52 -3.06 -7.39 -8.44
C VAL A 52 -4.20 -6.98 -7.49
N ASP A 53 -3.86 -6.26 -6.41
CA ASP A 53 -4.81 -5.85 -5.39
C ASP A 53 -5.70 -4.66 -5.78
N SER A 54 -5.44 -3.98 -6.90
CA SER A 54 -6.11 -2.70 -7.22
C SER A 54 -7.60 -2.87 -7.44
N HIS A 55 -8.00 -3.99 -8.04
CA HIS A 55 -9.39 -4.33 -8.29
C HIS A 55 -10.21 -4.38 -7.00
N SER A 56 -9.63 -4.93 -5.92
CA SER A 56 -10.29 -4.95 -4.62
C SER A 56 -10.60 -3.56 -4.03
N TYR A 57 -10.03 -2.48 -4.61
CA TYR A 57 -10.37 -1.10 -4.27
C TYR A 57 -11.21 -0.41 -5.35
N LEU A 58 -10.96 -0.70 -6.62
CA LEU A 58 -11.66 -0.10 -7.76
C LEU A 58 -13.10 -0.56 -7.85
N ASP A 59 -13.36 -1.86 -7.68
CA ASP A 59 -14.70 -2.42 -7.90
C ASP A 59 -15.70 -1.90 -6.85
N PRO A 60 -15.36 -1.83 -5.53
CA PRO A 60 -16.23 -1.20 -4.54
C PRO A 60 -16.35 0.32 -4.70
N ALA A 61 -15.33 0.98 -5.26
CA ALA A 61 -15.40 2.42 -5.55
C ALA A 61 -16.34 2.71 -6.72
N GLU A 62 -16.35 1.86 -7.73
CA GLU A 62 -17.26 1.96 -8.86
C GLU A 62 -18.70 1.65 -8.43
N ALA A 63 -18.90 0.64 -7.56
CA ALA A 63 -20.21 0.35 -6.97
C ALA A 63 -20.76 1.54 -6.17
N LEU A 64 -19.91 2.22 -5.38
CA LEU A 64 -20.29 3.45 -4.69
C LEU A 64 -20.71 4.56 -5.65
N TRP A 65 -19.96 4.73 -6.73
CA TRP A 65 -20.19 5.81 -7.69
C TRP A 65 -21.44 5.57 -8.55
N GLN A 66 -21.69 4.33 -8.97
CA GLN A 66 -22.82 3.97 -9.83
C GLN A 66 -24.10 3.67 -9.05
N ASP A 67 -24.01 2.86 -8.00
CA ASP A 67 -25.17 2.33 -7.27
C ASP A 67 -25.46 3.08 -5.97
N GLY A 68 -24.52 3.91 -5.50
CA GLY A 68 -24.60 4.56 -4.20
C GLY A 68 -24.47 3.59 -3.01
N ARG A 69 -24.00 2.36 -3.26
CA ARG A 69 -23.90 1.29 -2.26
C ARG A 69 -22.48 0.73 -2.20
N TYR A 70 -22.00 0.43 -1.00
CA TYR A 70 -20.66 -0.15 -0.79
C TYR A 70 -20.70 -1.67 -0.89
N HIS A 71 -20.74 -2.17 -2.13
CA HIS A 71 -20.77 -3.59 -2.47
C HIS A 71 -19.44 -4.01 -3.12
N ILE A 72 -19.22 -5.31 -3.27
CA ILE A 72 -17.94 -5.85 -3.78
C ILE A 72 -17.64 -5.39 -5.21
N GLU A 73 -18.67 -5.15 -6.01
CA GLU A 73 -18.58 -4.66 -7.40
C GLU A 73 -19.92 -4.03 -7.82
N PRO A 74 -19.97 -3.25 -8.92
CA PRO A 74 -21.21 -2.65 -9.41
C PRO A 74 -22.28 -3.68 -9.74
N GLY A 75 -23.52 -3.42 -9.35
CA GLY A 75 -24.67 -4.31 -9.57
C GLY A 75 -24.70 -5.57 -8.70
N SER A 76 -23.69 -5.81 -7.86
CA SER A 76 -23.72 -6.89 -6.87
C SER A 76 -24.65 -6.54 -5.72
N GLU A 77 -25.25 -7.55 -5.08
CA GLU A 77 -26.00 -7.39 -3.82
C GLU A 77 -25.17 -7.80 -2.59
N VAL A 78 -23.89 -8.16 -2.79
CA VAL A 78 -23.00 -8.61 -1.72
C VAL A 78 -22.29 -7.40 -1.10
N PRO A 79 -22.52 -7.11 0.19
CA PRO A 79 -21.83 -6.03 0.89
C PRO A 79 -20.31 -6.25 0.96
N GLU A 80 -19.52 -5.22 0.68
CA GLU A 80 -18.05 -5.31 0.81
C GLU A 80 -17.62 -5.18 2.29
N THR A 81 -16.83 -6.14 2.78
CA THR A 81 -16.35 -6.20 4.19
C THR A 81 -14.84 -6.45 4.33
N LEU A 82 -14.16 -6.83 3.24
CA LEU A 82 -12.73 -7.06 3.19
C LEU A 82 -11.98 -5.72 3.24
N ARG A 83 -12.27 -4.80 2.32
CA ARG A 83 -11.59 -3.50 2.26
C ARG A 83 -12.36 -2.42 3.03
N PRO A 84 -11.70 -1.71 3.97
CA PRO A 84 -12.27 -0.51 4.58
C PRO A 84 -12.65 0.56 3.55
N PRO A 85 -13.68 1.38 3.81
CA PRO A 85 -14.31 2.23 2.79
C PRO A 85 -13.52 3.49 2.46
N GLY A 86 -12.51 3.86 3.23
CA GLY A 86 -11.83 5.16 3.11
C GLY A 86 -11.12 5.36 1.77
N TYR A 87 -10.38 4.37 1.28
CA TYR A 87 -9.73 4.49 -0.03
C TYR A 87 -10.73 4.38 -1.19
N PRO A 88 -11.67 3.42 -1.19
CA PRO A 88 -12.71 3.39 -2.23
C PRO A 88 -13.61 4.64 -2.26
N LEU A 89 -13.92 5.26 -1.13
CA LEU A 89 -14.63 6.54 -1.10
C LEU A 89 -13.81 7.67 -1.73
N PHE A 90 -12.49 7.69 -1.50
CA PHE A 90 -11.61 8.62 -2.19
C PHE A 90 -11.64 8.39 -3.71
N LEU A 91 -11.55 7.14 -4.17
CA LEU A 91 -11.64 6.79 -5.59
C LEU A 91 -13.00 7.17 -6.20
N ALA A 92 -14.11 6.86 -5.52
CA ALA A 92 -15.46 7.23 -5.94
C ALA A 92 -15.63 8.75 -6.05
N THR A 93 -14.98 9.51 -5.16
CA THR A 93 -14.95 10.98 -5.25
C THR A 93 -14.19 11.45 -6.50
N VAL A 94 -13.07 10.81 -6.84
CA VAL A 94 -12.35 11.09 -8.10
C VAL A 94 -13.22 10.75 -9.30
N PHE A 95 -13.95 9.64 -9.28
CA PHE A 95 -14.88 9.25 -10.34
C PHE A 95 -16.00 10.26 -10.53
N ALA A 96 -16.56 10.78 -9.43
CA ALA A 96 -17.57 11.82 -9.50
C ALA A 96 -17.06 13.14 -10.11
N LEU A 97 -15.78 13.49 -9.90
CA LEU A 97 -15.18 14.75 -10.37
C LEU A 97 -14.64 14.67 -11.81
N ALA A 98 -14.08 13.53 -12.20
CA ALA A 98 -13.30 13.40 -13.44
C ALA A 98 -13.64 12.15 -14.27
N GLY A 99 -14.69 11.40 -13.89
CA GLY A 99 -15.08 10.14 -14.50
C GLY A 99 -14.19 8.96 -14.07
N ASN A 100 -14.53 7.75 -14.54
CA ASN A 100 -13.76 6.52 -14.28
C ASN A 100 -12.42 6.54 -15.06
N SER A 101 -11.48 7.36 -14.58
CA SER A 101 -10.17 7.58 -15.20
C SER A 101 -9.05 7.27 -14.20
N THR A 102 -8.28 6.23 -14.51
CA THR A 102 -7.07 5.87 -13.77
C THR A 102 -6.04 7.00 -13.76
N HIS A 103 -6.01 7.82 -14.80
CA HIS A 103 -5.11 8.97 -14.89
C HIS A 103 -5.53 10.08 -13.91
N ALA A 104 -6.83 10.31 -13.75
CA ALA A 104 -7.32 11.25 -12.75
C ALA A 104 -6.94 10.79 -11.33
N ILE A 105 -7.07 9.49 -11.03
CA ILE A 105 -6.64 8.93 -9.74
C ILE A 105 -5.15 9.22 -9.50
N VAL A 106 -4.29 8.89 -10.46
CA VAL A 106 -2.84 9.16 -10.36
C VAL A 106 -2.56 10.65 -10.14
N PHE A 107 -3.25 11.55 -10.84
CA PHE A 107 -3.11 12.99 -10.64
C PHE A 107 -3.41 13.41 -9.18
N PHE A 108 -4.54 12.94 -8.62
CA PHE A 108 -4.87 13.23 -7.22
C PHE A 108 -3.90 12.58 -6.23
N GLN A 109 -3.34 11.40 -6.54
CA GLN A 109 -2.30 10.77 -5.72
C GLN A 109 -1.00 11.57 -5.73
N ILE A 110 -0.59 12.13 -6.87
CA ILE A 110 0.57 13.05 -6.95
C ILE A 110 0.31 14.31 -6.12
N ALA A 111 -0.90 14.86 -6.18
CA ALA A 111 -1.27 16.01 -5.35
C ALA A 111 -1.22 15.69 -3.85
N LEU A 112 -1.73 14.53 -3.44
CA LEU A 112 -1.62 14.04 -2.05
C LEU A 112 -0.16 13.83 -1.62
N PHE A 113 0.68 13.33 -2.51
CA PHE A 113 2.11 13.17 -2.24
C PHE A 113 2.80 14.52 -2.01
N LEU A 114 2.52 15.53 -2.85
CA LEU A 114 3.04 16.89 -2.65
C LEU A 114 2.54 17.51 -1.34
N ALA A 115 1.27 17.31 -0.99
CA ALA A 115 0.72 17.74 0.29
C ALA A 115 1.44 17.05 1.47
N THR A 116 1.77 15.76 1.32
CA THR A 116 2.56 15.00 2.30
C THR A 116 3.96 15.58 2.45
N CYS A 117 4.67 15.87 1.36
CA CYS A 117 5.99 16.51 1.38
C CYS A 117 5.95 17.88 2.06
N TYR A 118 4.96 18.71 1.72
CA TYR A 118 4.78 20.03 2.33
C TYR A 118 4.51 19.92 3.85
N LEU A 119 3.64 19.00 4.25
CA LEU A 119 3.34 18.77 5.66
C LEU A 119 4.57 18.24 6.42
N LEU A 120 5.36 17.37 5.79
CA LEU A 120 6.59 16.82 6.35
C LEU A 120 7.61 17.93 6.62
N TYR A 121 7.79 18.84 5.66
CA TYR A 121 8.66 20.00 5.86
C TYR A 121 8.17 20.86 7.03
N ASN A 122 6.89 21.22 7.07
CA ASN A 122 6.36 22.10 8.13
C ASN A 122 6.47 21.47 9.52
N PHE A 123 6.27 20.16 9.60
CA PHE A 123 6.43 19.41 10.84
C PHE A 123 7.91 19.31 11.24
N GLY A 124 8.78 18.91 10.30
CA GLY A 124 10.21 18.76 10.52
C GLY A 124 10.92 20.08 10.83
N GLU A 125 10.49 21.19 10.22
CA GLU A 125 11.10 22.53 10.41
C GLU A 125 11.02 22.96 11.88
N ARG A 126 9.93 22.59 12.56
CA ARG A 126 9.70 22.96 13.96
C ARG A 126 10.53 22.14 14.95
N TRP A 127 10.86 20.90 14.60
CA TRP A 127 11.61 19.98 15.47
C TRP A 127 13.12 20.07 15.25
N PHE A 128 13.52 20.06 13.99
CA PHE A 128 14.92 19.87 13.58
C PHE A 128 15.48 21.09 12.83
N GLY A 129 14.67 22.11 12.60
CA GLY A 129 15.03 23.27 11.80
C GLY A 129 14.83 23.07 10.30
N PRO A 130 15.00 24.15 9.50
CA PRO A 130 14.56 24.17 8.11
C PRO A 130 15.41 23.28 7.19
N ARG A 131 16.73 23.14 7.46
CA ARG A 131 17.63 22.32 6.62
C ARG A 131 17.35 20.82 6.75
N PRO A 132 17.29 20.21 7.97
CA PRO A 132 16.95 18.79 8.08
C PRO A 132 15.56 18.45 7.55
N ALA A 133 14.59 19.36 7.73
CA ALA A 133 13.25 19.21 7.19
C ALA A 133 13.23 19.13 5.66
N LEU A 134 14.05 19.96 4.99
CA LEU A 134 14.20 19.91 3.54
C LEU A 134 14.81 18.59 3.07
N TRP A 135 15.86 18.11 3.76
CA TRP A 135 16.46 16.81 3.46
C TRP A 135 15.50 15.66 3.66
N ALA A 136 14.65 15.69 4.70
CA ALA A 136 13.61 14.69 4.90
C ALA A 136 12.63 14.63 3.71
N VAL A 137 12.24 15.79 3.16
CA VAL A 137 11.41 15.86 1.95
C VAL A 137 12.13 15.28 0.73
N ILE A 138 13.41 15.61 0.55
CA ILE A 138 14.20 15.09 -0.57
C ILE A 138 14.32 13.56 -0.48
N PHE A 139 14.61 13.01 0.71
CA PHE A 139 14.70 11.56 0.90
C PHE A 139 13.36 10.86 0.65
N LEU A 140 12.25 11.42 1.14
CA LEU A 140 10.92 10.88 0.82
C LEU A 140 10.60 10.97 -0.69
N ALA A 141 11.08 12.01 -1.37
CA ALA A 141 10.84 12.19 -2.79
C ALA A 141 11.60 11.20 -3.69
N ILE A 142 12.72 10.64 -3.22
CA ILE A 142 13.54 9.70 -4.00
C ILE A 142 13.45 8.25 -3.48
N ASP A 143 12.71 8.04 -2.40
CA ASP A 143 12.39 6.73 -1.83
C ASP A 143 11.72 5.82 -2.90
N PRO A 144 12.28 4.63 -3.20
CA PRO A 144 11.75 3.74 -4.24
C PRO A 144 10.29 3.32 -4.06
N PRO A 145 9.83 2.90 -2.85
CA PRO A 145 8.41 2.76 -2.53
C PRO A 145 7.56 3.95 -2.95
N SER A 146 7.88 5.17 -2.52
CA SER A 146 7.13 6.37 -2.88
C SER A 146 7.13 6.63 -4.38
N LEU A 147 8.26 6.39 -5.06
CA LEU A 147 8.32 6.51 -6.52
C LEU A 147 7.38 5.54 -7.24
N SER A 148 7.22 4.32 -6.74
CA SER A 148 6.34 3.30 -7.32
C SER A 148 4.86 3.55 -6.99
N TYR A 149 4.54 3.66 -5.70
CA TYR A 149 3.16 3.72 -5.23
C TYR A 149 2.42 5.01 -5.60
N ASN A 150 3.13 6.08 -5.95
CA ASN A 150 2.49 7.29 -6.50
C ASN A 150 1.72 7.05 -7.81
N PHE A 151 2.08 5.99 -8.56
CA PHE A 151 1.44 5.64 -9.83
C PHE A 151 0.58 4.38 -9.75
N LYS A 152 0.64 3.63 -8.65
CA LYS A 152 -0.20 2.45 -8.44
C LYS A 152 -1.50 2.87 -7.77
N ILE A 153 -2.63 2.31 -8.18
CA ILE A 153 -3.93 2.59 -7.56
C ILE A 153 -4.03 1.79 -6.26
N MET A 154 -3.37 2.31 -5.24
CA MET A 154 -3.27 1.68 -3.92
C MET A 154 -3.42 2.71 -2.80
N SER A 155 -3.66 2.24 -1.58
CA SER A 155 -4.04 3.10 -0.44
C SER A 155 -2.88 3.89 0.20
N GLU A 156 -1.63 3.67 -0.25
CA GLU A 156 -0.39 4.16 0.34
C GLU A 156 -0.33 5.69 0.42
N CYS A 157 -0.54 6.40 -0.69
CA CYS A 157 -0.40 7.86 -0.74
C CYS A 157 -1.36 8.56 0.23
N LEU A 158 -2.62 8.12 0.24
CA LEU A 158 -3.64 8.66 1.15
C LEU A 158 -3.35 8.29 2.61
N THR A 159 -2.93 7.05 2.87
CA THR A 159 -2.56 6.60 4.22
C THR A 159 -1.38 7.40 4.76
N ALA A 160 -0.35 7.63 3.94
CA ALA A 160 0.84 8.38 4.33
C ALA A 160 0.49 9.83 4.71
N PHE A 161 -0.31 10.50 3.87
CA PHE A 161 -0.80 11.84 4.17
C PHE A 161 -1.57 11.90 5.50
N LEU A 162 -2.56 11.02 5.69
CA LEU A 162 -3.39 10.99 6.88
C LEU A 162 -2.60 10.64 8.15
N THR A 163 -1.63 9.72 8.04
CA THR A 163 -0.76 9.35 9.16
C THR A 163 0.15 10.52 9.57
N LEU A 164 0.66 11.28 8.60
CA LEU A 164 1.46 12.46 8.88
C LEU A 164 0.62 13.61 9.44
N ALA A 165 -0.62 13.80 8.96
CA ALA A 165 -1.58 14.73 9.51
C ALA A 165 -1.97 14.38 10.96
N PHE A 166 -2.12 13.08 11.25
CA PHE A 166 -2.29 12.56 12.60
C PHE A 166 -1.10 12.93 13.50
N ALA A 167 0.13 12.62 13.08
CA ALA A 167 1.34 12.95 13.85
C ALA A 167 1.49 14.46 14.08
N TRP A 168 1.21 15.27 13.05
CA TRP A 168 1.18 16.72 13.15
C TRP A 168 0.15 17.20 14.18
N ALA A 169 -1.07 16.67 14.17
CA ALA A 169 -2.12 17.07 15.11
C ALA A 169 -1.76 16.71 16.55
N VAL A 170 -1.19 15.52 16.78
CA VAL A 170 -0.63 15.09 18.08
C VAL A 170 0.43 16.08 18.56
N TYR A 171 1.35 16.47 17.68
CA TYR A 171 2.37 17.46 18.04
C TYR A 171 1.76 18.82 18.39
N ARG A 172 0.82 19.33 17.59
CA ARG A 172 0.15 20.61 17.87
C ARG A 172 -0.63 20.56 19.19
N TYR A 173 -1.16 19.40 19.57
CA TYR A 173 -1.79 19.20 20.86
C TYR A 173 -0.80 19.45 22.01
N PHE A 174 0.41 18.88 21.96
CA PHE A 174 1.44 19.13 22.98
C PHE A 174 1.97 20.57 22.93
N GLU A 175 2.29 21.09 21.74
CA GLU A 175 2.81 22.46 21.55
C GLU A 175 1.85 23.51 22.14
N THR A 176 0.54 23.29 22.01
CA THR A 176 -0.49 24.21 22.50
C THR A 176 -1.08 23.83 23.87
N ARG A 177 -0.32 23.06 24.66
CA ARG A 177 -0.67 22.65 26.03
C ARG A 177 -2.06 22.01 26.15
N GLY A 178 -2.37 21.08 25.26
CA GLY A 178 -3.57 20.25 25.34
C GLY A 178 -4.85 20.86 24.77
N ARG A 179 -4.74 21.81 23.83
CA ARG A 179 -5.93 22.43 23.22
C ARG A 179 -6.81 21.38 22.51
N SER A 180 -8.06 21.26 22.93
CA SER A 180 -8.98 20.16 22.53
C SER A 180 -9.18 20.03 21.02
N ARG A 181 -9.10 21.13 20.24
CA ARG A 181 -9.20 21.08 18.78
C ARG A 181 -8.16 20.14 18.16
N PHE A 182 -6.96 20.08 18.72
CA PHE A 182 -5.89 19.22 18.19
C PHE A 182 -6.02 17.77 18.67
N GLY A 183 -6.68 17.54 19.82
CA GLY A 183 -7.08 16.20 20.22
C GLY A 183 -8.20 15.65 19.33
N PHE A 184 -9.18 16.48 18.97
CA PHE A 184 -10.18 16.10 17.97
C PHE A 184 -9.53 15.81 16.60
N LEU A 185 -8.64 16.69 16.13
CA LEU A 185 -7.95 16.50 14.84
C LEU A 185 -7.05 15.25 14.84
N SER A 186 -6.35 14.93 15.94
CA SER A 186 -5.56 13.70 16.00
C SER A 186 -6.47 12.47 15.95
N GLY A 187 -7.56 12.46 16.72
CA GLY A 187 -8.58 11.43 16.65
C GLY A 187 -9.18 11.27 15.26
N MET A 188 -9.52 12.38 14.62
CA MET A 188 -10.12 12.41 13.28
C MET A 188 -9.15 11.86 12.22
N PHE A 189 -7.91 12.36 12.15
CA PHE A 189 -6.94 11.88 11.17
C PHE A 189 -6.57 10.41 11.38
N LEU A 190 -6.46 9.96 12.64
CA LEU A 190 -6.25 8.55 12.95
C LEU A 190 -7.43 7.69 12.47
N THR A 191 -8.65 8.17 12.68
CA THR A 191 -9.87 7.48 12.25
C THR A 191 -9.95 7.37 10.73
N LEU A 192 -9.69 8.46 10.02
CA LEU A 192 -9.64 8.47 8.56
C LEU A 192 -8.53 7.56 8.04
N ALA A 193 -7.35 7.58 8.65
CA ALA A 193 -6.26 6.65 8.30
C ALA A 193 -6.69 5.19 8.52
N THR A 194 -7.44 4.90 9.58
CA THR A 194 -7.95 3.55 9.89
C THR A 194 -9.01 3.08 8.91
N LEU A 195 -9.86 3.99 8.42
CA LEU A 195 -10.81 3.73 7.34
C LEU A 195 -10.13 3.49 6.00
N VAL A 196 -8.89 3.94 5.80
CA VAL A 196 -8.12 3.70 4.57
C VAL A 196 -7.30 2.41 4.71
N ARG A 197 -6.63 2.22 5.85
CA ARG A 197 -5.77 1.07 6.12
C ARG A 197 -6.00 0.56 7.56
N PRO A 198 -6.45 -0.68 7.74
CA PRO A 198 -6.87 -1.18 9.05
C PRO A 198 -5.69 -1.37 10.03
N THR A 199 -4.44 -1.31 9.56
CA THR A 199 -3.25 -1.44 10.40
C THR A 199 -3.13 -0.34 11.45
N THR A 200 -3.66 0.86 11.19
CA THR A 200 -3.62 1.98 12.16
C THR A 200 -4.66 1.85 13.28
N TYR A 201 -5.56 0.85 13.22
CA TYR A 201 -6.55 0.59 14.26
C TYR A 201 -5.91 0.48 15.66
N TYR A 202 -4.72 -0.10 15.75
CA TYR A 202 -3.97 -0.31 16.99
C TYR A 202 -3.31 0.97 17.55
N PHE A 203 -3.33 2.10 16.83
CA PHE A 203 -2.72 3.34 17.31
C PHE A 203 -3.62 4.08 18.30
N LEU A 204 -4.93 3.81 18.36
CA LEU A 204 -5.82 4.52 19.28
C LEU A 204 -5.46 4.30 20.76
N PRO A 205 -5.27 3.06 21.26
CA PRO A 205 -4.85 2.86 22.65
C PRO A 205 -3.52 3.55 22.95
N VAL A 206 -2.55 3.49 22.02
CA VAL A 206 -1.26 4.16 22.17
C VAL A 206 -1.44 5.67 22.27
N LEU A 207 -2.25 6.26 21.39
CA LEU A 207 -2.57 7.69 21.42
C LEU A 207 -3.18 8.11 22.76
N LEU A 208 -4.18 7.36 23.24
CA LEU A 208 -4.85 7.67 24.51
C LEU A 208 -3.89 7.54 25.70
N MET A 209 -3.01 6.55 25.70
CA MET A 209 -1.97 6.40 26.73
C MET A 209 -0.98 7.56 26.72
N VAL A 210 -0.51 7.99 25.54
CA VAL A 210 0.38 9.15 25.41
C VAL A 210 -0.31 10.43 25.89
N PHE A 211 -1.57 10.64 25.51
CA PHE A 211 -2.34 11.81 25.94
C PHE A 211 -2.58 11.80 27.45
N LEU A 212 -2.94 10.64 28.02
CA LEU A 212 -3.10 10.48 29.46
C LEU A 212 -1.80 10.80 30.20
N GLY A 213 -0.65 10.25 29.76
CA GLY A 213 0.65 10.55 30.35
C GLY A 213 1.01 12.03 30.30
N PHE A 214 0.73 12.69 29.17
CA PHE A 214 0.90 14.14 29.04
C PHE A 214 0.00 14.94 30.00
N LEU A 215 -1.29 14.58 30.08
CA LEU A 215 -2.26 15.27 30.94
C LEU A 215 -1.94 15.10 32.43
N ILE A 216 -1.46 13.92 32.84
CA ILE A 216 -0.95 13.67 34.20
C ILE A 216 0.27 14.55 34.48
N ARG A 217 1.22 14.63 33.54
CA ARG A 217 2.41 15.49 33.67
C ARG A 217 2.06 16.97 33.81
N GLU A 218 1.10 17.46 33.04
CA GLU A 218 0.60 18.83 33.10
C GLU A 218 -0.35 19.08 34.29
N LYS A 219 -0.58 18.05 35.14
CA LYS A 219 -1.46 18.12 36.32
C LYS A 219 -2.87 18.60 36.00
N VAL A 220 -3.39 18.21 34.85
CA VAL A 220 -4.77 18.51 34.45
C VAL A 220 -5.72 17.77 35.39
N ASP A 221 -6.81 18.43 35.78
CA ASP A 221 -7.84 17.83 36.61
C ASP A 221 -8.51 16.62 35.92
N TRP A 222 -9.19 15.78 36.71
CA TRP A 222 -9.80 14.57 36.17
C TRP A 222 -10.88 14.87 35.11
N LYS A 223 -11.65 15.96 35.29
CA LYS A 223 -12.69 16.37 34.33
C LYS A 223 -12.07 16.81 33.01
N GLY A 224 -11.02 17.63 33.05
CA GLY A 224 -10.25 18.04 31.87
C GLY A 224 -9.62 16.84 31.16
N THR A 225 -9.10 15.88 31.92
CA THR A 225 -8.51 14.64 31.39
C THR A 225 -9.55 13.81 30.65
N VAL A 226 -10.68 13.50 31.28
CA VAL A 226 -11.78 12.74 30.65
C VAL A 226 -12.29 13.46 29.41
N ARG A 227 -12.51 14.78 29.49
CA ARG A 227 -12.95 15.59 28.34
C ARG A 227 -11.98 15.47 27.16
N SER A 228 -10.68 15.58 27.40
CA SER A 228 -9.68 15.52 26.32
C SER A 228 -9.62 14.12 25.68
N LEU A 229 -9.65 13.07 26.49
CA LEU A 229 -9.66 11.68 26.01
C LEU A 229 -10.93 11.37 25.21
N VAL A 230 -12.10 11.79 25.69
CA VAL A 230 -13.37 11.62 24.99
C VAL A 230 -13.35 12.35 23.65
N ILE A 231 -12.96 13.63 23.62
CA ILE A 231 -12.89 14.41 22.38
C ILE A 231 -11.94 13.76 21.36
N THR A 232 -10.84 13.18 21.83
CA THR A 232 -9.87 12.48 20.98
C THR A 232 -10.41 11.13 20.48
N ALA A 233 -11.12 10.38 21.30
CA ALA A 233 -11.67 9.08 20.92
C ALA A 233 -12.98 9.17 20.11
N LEU A 234 -13.70 10.30 20.21
CA LEU A 234 -15.05 10.46 19.65
C LEU A 234 -15.14 10.16 18.15
N PRO A 235 -14.26 10.70 17.27
CA PRO A 235 -14.33 10.38 15.84
C PRO A 235 -14.18 8.88 15.57
N PHE A 236 -13.29 8.22 16.31
CA PHE A 236 -13.02 6.80 16.14
C PHE A 236 -14.22 5.97 16.56
N ILE A 237 -14.80 6.25 17.73
CA ILE A 237 -15.99 5.55 18.22
C ILE A 237 -17.16 5.70 17.23
N ILE A 238 -17.40 6.91 16.74
CA ILE A 238 -18.53 7.17 15.83
C ILE A 238 -18.31 6.50 14.46
N LEU A 239 -17.18 6.74 13.81
CA LEU A 239 -16.99 6.30 12.42
C LEU A 239 -16.59 4.83 12.32
N ILE A 240 -15.67 4.36 13.17
CA ILE A 240 -15.26 2.95 13.18
C ILE A 240 -16.37 2.11 13.82
N GLY A 241 -16.95 2.56 14.93
CA GLY A 241 -18.07 1.86 15.56
C GLY A 241 -19.31 1.82 14.66
N GLY A 242 -19.61 2.91 13.95
CA GLY A 242 -20.67 2.95 12.94
C GLY A 242 -20.41 1.98 11.78
N TRP A 243 -19.15 1.86 11.34
CA TRP A 243 -18.78 0.87 10.32
C TRP A 243 -18.95 -0.58 10.80
N GLN A 244 -18.52 -0.87 12.03
CA GLN A 244 -18.71 -2.18 12.65
C GLN A 244 -20.19 -2.51 12.84
N TRP A 245 -21.01 -1.52 13.19
CA TRP A 245 -22.45 -1.65 13.29
C TRP A 245 -23.08 -1.97 11.93
N ARG A 246 -22.68 -1.28 10.86
CA ARG A 246 -23.11 -1.61 9.48
C ARG A 246 -22.77 -3.06 9.12
N ASN A 247 -21.58 -3.55 9.49
CA ASN A 247 -21.19 -4.93 9.20
C ASN A 247 -22.00 -5.94 10.02
N LEU A 248 -22.40 -5.59 11.25
CA LEU A 248 -23.30 -6.39 12.06
C LEU A 248 -24.70 -6.48 11.42
N GLU A 249 -25.26 -5.35 10.97
CA GLU A 249 -26.58 -5.35 10.34
C GLU A 249 -26.60 -6.05 8.98
N LYS A 250 -25.57 -5.83 8.15
CA LYS A 250 -25.54 -6.35 6.77
C LYS A 250 -25.09 -7.79 6.68
N VAL A 251 -24.21 -8.23 7.56
CA VAL A 251 -23.55 -9.54 7.43
C VAL A 251 -23.48 -10.32 8.74
N GLY A 252 -24.01 -9.78 9.83
CA GLY A 252 -24.08 -10.48 11.12
C GLY A 252 -22.75 -10.55 11.88
N VAL A 253 -21.73 -9.78 11.47
CA VAL A 253 -20.41 -9.78 12.13
C VAL A 253 -20.02 -8.39 12.64
N PHE A 254 -19.79 -8.29 13.95
CA PHE A 254 -19.26 -7.07 14.57
C PHE A 254 -17.72 -7.01 14.42
N GLN A 255 -17.26 -6.82 13.19
CA GLN A 255 -15.85 -6.70 12.84
C GLN A 255 -15.61 -5.47 11.98
N PHE A 256 -14.43 -4.87 12.10
CA PHE A 256 -14.08 -3.71 11.28
C PHE A 256 -13.78 -4.09 9.82
N THR A 257 -13.07 -5.21 9.64
CA THR A 257 -12.74 -5.81 8.34
C THR A 257 -12.58 -7.32 8.51
N THR A 258 -12.87 -8.08 7.46
CA THR A 258 -12.71 -9.53 7.39
C THR A 258 -11.37 -9.94 6.75
N VAL A 259 -10.30 -9.16 6.99
CA VAL A 259 -8.94 -9.48 6.54
C VAL A 259 -8.08 -10.16 7.62
N LYS A 260 -8.54 -10.16 8.87
CA LYS A 260 -7.72 -10.56 10.03
C LYS A 260 -7.38 -12.05 10.02
N GLY A 261 -8.38 -12.89 9.79
CA GLY A 261 -8.20 -14.33 9.64
C GLY A 261 -7.38 -14.66 8.41
N TRP A 262 -7.71 -14.04 7.27
CA TRP A 262 -6.94 -14.18 6.02
C TRP A 262 -5.44 -13.89 6.25
N ALA A 263 -5.11 -12.76 6.87
CA ALA A 263 -3.71 -12.37 7.14
C ALA A 263 -3.00 -13.34 8.10
N LEU A 264 -3.71 -13.92 9.07
CA LEU A 264 -3.13 -14.89 10.00
C LEU A 264 -2.88 -16.25 9.32
N TYR A 265 -3.84 -16.76 8.54
CA TYR A 265 -3.70 -18.09 7.96
C TYR A 265 -2.89 -18.08 6.67
N LEU A 266 -3.26 -17.24 5.71
CA LEU A 266 -2.59 -17.19 4.41
C LEU A 266 -1.35 -16.30 4.42
N GLY A 267 -1.28 -15.30 5.29
CA GLY A 267 -0.03 -14.56 5.50
C GLY A 267 0.94 -15.33 6.39
N LYS A 268 0.66 -15.37 7.69
CA LYS A 268 1.56 -15.98 8.68
C LYS A 268 1.61 -17.50 8.57
N GLY A 269 0.48 -18.15 8.37
CA GLY A 269 0.42 -19.60 8.26
C GLY A 269 1.11 -20.14 7.00
N ALA A 270 1.02 -19.45 5.86
CA ALA A 270 1.77 -19.86 4.66
C ALA A 270 3.29 -19.79 4.86
N GLN A 271 3.79 -18.84 5.63
CA GLN A 271 5.22 -18.81 5.98
C GLN A 271 5.63 -20.00 6.84
N ILE A 272 4.81 -20.34 7.84
CA ILE A 272 5.04 -21.51 8.71
C ILE A 272 5.01 -22.78 7.85
N TYR A 273 4.00 -22.93 7.00
CA TYR A 273 3.84 -24.06 6.11
C TYR A 273 5.02 -24.16 5.13
N GLY A 274 5.44 -23.04 4.54
CA GLY A 274 6.57 -22.93 3.63
C GLY A 274 7.89 -23.34 4.28
N ASP A 275 8.16 -22.92 5.52
CA ASP A 275 9.36 -23.34 6.27
C ASP A 275 9.35 -24.84 6.60
N LEU A 276 8.18 -25.37 6.99
CA LEU A 276 8.00 -26.79 7.33
C LEU A 276 8.16 -27.71 6.10
N HIS A 277 7.60 -27.32 4.95
CA HIS A 277 7.55 -28.14 3.75
C HIS A 277 8.61 -27.75 2.71
N ARG A 278 9.41 -26.71 2.99
CA ARG A 278 10.45 -26.16 2.10
C ARG A 278 9.91 -25.76 0.72
N VAL A 279 8.74 -25.13 0.70
CA VAL A 279 8.07 -24.63 -0.51
C VAL A 279 8.05 -23.10 -0.53
N GLY A 280 7.86 -22.52 -1.72
CA GLY A 280 7.73 -21.07 -1.87
C GLY A 280 6.46 -20.52 -1.19
N LEU A 281 6.44 -19.22 -0.87
CA LEU A 281 5.28 -18.59 -0.20
C LEU A 281 3.98 -18.74 -0.98
N GLY A 282 4.00 -18.47 -2.29
CA GLY A 282 2.81 -18.62 -3.14
C GLY A 282 2.33 -20.07 -3.25
N GLU A 283 3.26 -21.04 -3.27
CA GLU A 283 2.91 -22.47 -3.25
C GLU A 283 2.28 -22.87 -1.91
N ALA A 284 2.81 -22.33 -0.79
CA ALA A 284 2.24 -22.56 0.54
C ALA A 284 0.83 -21.96 0.69
N GLU A 285 0.60 -20.76 0.17
CA GLU A 285 -0.73 -20.13 0.16
C GLU A 285 -1.76 -20.99 -0.60
N VAL A 286 -1.39 -21.44 -1.81
CA VAL A 286 -2.24 -22.31 -2.63
C VAL A 286 -2.50 -23.65 -1.92
N ALA A 287 -1.48 -24.25 -1.32
CA ALA A 287 -1.60 -25.51 -0.59
C ALA A 287 -2.56 -25.39 0.61
N LEU A 288 -2.46 -24.31 1.38
CA LEU A 288 -3.35 -24.06 2.53
C LEU A 288 -4.81 -23.87 2.11
N ILE A 289 -5.06 -23.16 1.00
CA ILE A 289 -6.42 -23.02 0.43
C ILE A 289 -6.95 -24.38 -0.02
N GLN A 290 -6.13 -25.19 -0.69
CA GLN A 290 -6.49 -26.54 -1.14
C GLN A 290 -6.88 -27.44 0.04
N ILE A 291 -6.13 -27.40 1.15
CA ILE A 291 -6.44 -28.14 2.38
C ILE A 291 -7.83 -27.76 2.90
N LEU A 292 -8.18 -26.47 2.91
CA LEU A 292 -9.49 -26.03 3.35
C LEU A 292 -10.61 -26.45 2.39
N LYS A 293 -10.40 -26.38 1.08
CA LYS A 293 -11.36 -26.86 0.07
C LYS A 293 -11.63 -28.36 0.20
N GLN A 294 -10.59 -29.15 0.50
CA GLN A 294 -10.74 -30.59 0.73
C GLN A 294 -11.51 -30.89 2.03
N LYS A 295 -11.27 -30.10 3.08
CA LYS A 295 -11.94 -30.24 4.38
C LYS A 295 -13.39 -29.75 4.37
N ILE A 296 -13.70 -28.76 3.52
CA ILE A 296 -14.99 -28.07 3.49
C ILE A 296 -15.50 -28.07 2.05
N PRO A 297 -16.39 -29.03 1.69
CA PRO A 297 -16.89 -29.18 0.32
C PRO A 297 -17.57 -27.92 -0.24
N GLU A 298 -18.22 -27.14 0.63
CA GLU A 298 -18.94 -25.91 0.28
C GLU A 298 -18.06 -24.65 0.34
N TRP A 299 -16.72 -24.80 0.40
CA TRP A 299 -15.79 -23.69 0.61
C TRP A 299 -16.02 -22.52 -0.34
N ASP A 300 -16.22 -22.79 -1.63
CA ASP A 300 -16.32 -21.74 -2.64
C ASP A 300 -17.60 -20.90 -2.46
N SER A 301 -18.71 -21.50 -2.05
CA SER A 301 -19.98 -20.81 -1.77
C SER A 301 -20.05 -20.10 -0.42
N LEU A 302 -19.07 -20.30 0.48
CA LEU A 302 -19.10 -19.62 1.78
C LEU A 302 -18.88 -18.10 1.61
N PRO A 303 -19.63 -17.29 2.37
CA PRO A 303 -19.43 -15.85 2.39
C PRO A 303 -18.09 -15.50 3.08
N MET A 304 -17.55 -14.32 2.75
CA MET A 304 -16.17 -13.95 3.12
C MET A 304 -15.94 -13.92 4.64
N GLU A 305 -16.95 -13.59 5.41
CA GLU A 305 -16.89 -13.43 6.86
C GLU A 305 -16.83 -14.80 7.54
N ARG A 306 -17.49 -15.80 6.96
CA ARG A 306 -17.36 -17.20 7.39
C ARG A 306 -15.99 -17.75 7.03
N LYS A 307 -15.49 -17.44 5.82
CA LYS A 307 -14.12 -17.79 5.40
C LYS A 307 -13.08 -17.17 6.35
N ASP A 308 -13.20 -15.90 6.68
CA ASP A 308 -12.29 -15.21 7.61
C ASP A 308 -12.31 -15.81 9.01
N ALA A 309 -13.49 -16.18 9.53
CA ALA A 309 -13.60 -16.87 10.80
C ALA A 309 -12.89 -18.25 10.79
N ILE A 310 -13.00 -19.01 9.71
CA ILE A 310 -12.32 -20.30 9.53
C ILE A 310 -10.80 -20.08 9.43
N PHE A 311 -10.36 -19.12 8.61
CA PHE A 311 -8.95 -18.75 8.51
C PHE A 311 -8.39 -18.37 9.88
N LEU A 312 -9.11 -17.56 10.66
CA LEU A 312 -8.67 -17.17 11.99
C LEU A 312 -8.52 -18.37 12.94
N ALA A 313 -9.45 -19.33 12.89
CA ALA A 313 -9.40 -20.54 13.71
C ALA A 313 -8.22 -21.45 13.33
N GLU A 314 -8.06 -21.74 12.05
CA GLU A 314 -7.00 -22.61 11.53
C GLU A 314 -5.62 -21.94 11.63
N GLY A 315 -5.52 -20.63 11.43
CA GLY A 315 -4.29 -19.85 11.64
C GLY A 315 -3.84 -19.88 13.10
N LYS A 316 -4.77 -19.71 14.05
CA LYS A 316 -4.46 -19.86 15.47
C LYS A 316 -4.01 -21.28 15.80
N LYS A 317 -4.63 -22.29 15.21
CA LYS A 317 -4.27 -23.70 15.41
C LYS A 317 -2.84 -23.96 14.90
N LEU A 318 -2.53 -23.53 13.68
CA LEU A 318 -1.22 -23.71 13.08
C LEU A 318 -0.10 -23.02 13.88
N VAL A 319 -0.34 -21.80 14.37
CA VAL A 319 0.63 -21.09 15.24
C VAL A 319 0.83 -21.82 16.57
N LYS A 320 -0.23 -22.40 17.15
CA LYS A 320 -0.13 -23.16 18.41
C LYS A 320 0.58 -24.50 18.22
N GLU A 321 0.38 -25.16 17.10
CA GLU A 321 1.04 -26.44 16.76
C GLU A 321 2.52 -26.24 16.40
N HIS A 322 2.88 -25.08 15.86
CA HIS A 322 4.24 -24.76 15.41
C HIS A 322 4.75 -23.43 15.99
N PRO A 323 4.91 -23.31 17.32
CA PRO A 323 5.30 -22.06 17.95
C PRO A 323 6.70 -21.61 17.56
N TRP A 324 7.65 -22.54 17.42
CA TRP A 324 9.02 -22.21 17.06
C TRP A 324 9.16 -21.71 15.61
N PRO A 325 8.63 -22.41 14.58
CA PRO A 325 8.54 -21.86 13.23
C PRO A 325 7.81 -20.50 13.18
N ALA A 326 6.74 -20.32 13.96
CA ALA A 326 6.02 -19.06 14.01
C ALA A 326 6.89 -17.91 14.54
N VAL A 327 7.66 -18.14 15.61
CA VAL A 327 8.59 -17.15 16.16
C VAL A 327 9.74 -16.88 15.19
N LYS A 328 10.40 -17.94 14.69
CA LYS A 328 11.51 -17.83 13.73
C LYS A 328 11.11 -17.00 12.51
N THR A 329 10.04 -17.39 11.81
CA THR A 329 9.57 -16.68 10.62
C THR A 329 9.15 -15.23 10.94
N HIS A 330 8.71 -14.93 12.16
CA HIS A 330 8.38 -13.55 12.55
C HIS A 330 9.65 -12.68 12.63
N PHE A 331 10.69 -13.18 13.30
CA PHE A 331 11.96 -12.48 13.41
C PHE A 331 12.67 -12.36 12.06
N GLU A 332 12.64 -13.40 11.23
CA GLU A 332 13.17 -13.34 9.87
C GLU A 332 12.47 -12.24 9.06
N GLN A 333 11.14 -12.18 9.11
CA GLN A 333 10.40 -11.12 8.41
C GLN A 333 10.71 -9.72 8.94
N MET A 334 10.81 -9.58 10.26
CA MET A 334 11.20 -8.30 10.85
C MET A 334 12.60 -7.90 10.37
N PHE A 335 13.55 -8.85 10.34
CA PHE A 335 14.89 -8.63 9.83
C PHE A 335 14.88 -8.24 8.34
N TYR A 336 14.18 -8.99 7.48
CA TYR A 336 14.05 -8.67 6.06
C TYR A 336 13.34 -7.35 5.80
N PHE A 337 12.37 -6.98 6.63
CA PHE A 337 11.67 -5.70 6.52
C PHE A 337 12.62 -4.52 6.78
N PHE A 338 13.51 -4.61 7.77
CA PHE A 338 14.43 -3.53 8.12
C PHE A 338 15.74 -3.54 7.33
N PHE A 339 16.27 -4.72 7.02
CA PHE A 339 17.62 -4.89 6.47
C PHE A 339 17.64 -5.63 5.13
N GLY A 340 16.52 -6.21 4.71
CA GLY A 340 16.44 -6.90 3.43
C GLY A 340 16.60 -5.92 2.27
N PRO A 341 17.20 -6.35 1.14
CA PRO A 341 17.13 -5.57 -0.08
C PRO A 341 15.65 -5.44 -0.42
N GLY A 342 15.10 -4.22 -0.34
CA GLY A 342 13.67 -3.97 -0.52
C GLY A 342 13.16 -4.74 -1.73
N THR A 343 12.40 -5.81 -1.50
CA THR A 343 11.97 -6.72 -2.55
C THR A 343 10.86 -6.06 -3.36
N THR A 344 11.27 -5.17 -4.25
CA THR A 344 10.52 -4.82 -5.44
C THR A 344 11.19 -5.54 -6.62
N PRO A 345 11.01 -6.86 -6.77
CA PRO A 345 11.49 -7.57 -7.97
C PRO A 345 10.90 -6.99 -9.27
N ARG A 346 9.90 -6.10 -9.20
CA ARG A 346 9.24 -5.47 -10.35
C ARG A 346 9.76 -4.08 -10.75
N LEU A 347 10.54 -3.38 -9.92
CA LEU A 347 11.11 -2.08 -10.31
C LEU A 347 12.21 -2.23 -11.37
N PHE A 348 12.84 -3.40 -11.45
CA PHE A 348 13.89 -3.73 -12.42
C PHE A 348 13.48 -4.75 -13.47
N SER A 349 12.23 -5.22 -13.53
CA SER A 349 11.79 -6.14 -14.60
C SER A 349 11.69 -5.50 -15.99
N GLY A 350 11.92 -4.19 -16.11
CA GLY A 350 12.23 -3.51 -17.38
C GLY A 350 13.68 -3.68 -17.85
N CYS A 351 14.57 -4.17 -16.98
CA CYS A 351 15.92 -4.59 -17.29
C CYS A 351 16.03 -6.09 -17.01
N SER A 352 15.89 -6.89 -18.07
CA SER A 352 16.09 -8.34 -18.05
C SER A 352 17.44 -8.73 -17.44
N ILE A 353 17.44 -9.04 -16.15
CA ILE A 353 18.49 -9.81 -15.47
C ILE A 353 17.80 -11.05 -14.90
N PRO A 354 17.95 -12.23 -15.51
CA PRO A 354 17.38 -13.45 -14.97
C PRO A 354 18.16 -13.85 -13.72
N ILE A 355 17.55 -13.71 -12.55
CA ILE A 355 18.08 -14.30 -11.32
C ILE A 355 18.05 -15.82 -11.49
N SER A 356 19.20 -16.43 -11.26
CA SER A 356 19.48 -17.83 -11.54
C SER A 356 18.48 -18.77 -10.87
N LYS A 357 17.89 -19.65 -11.67
CA LYS A 357 17.16 -20.82 -11.18
C LYS A 357 18.14 -21.69 -10.39
N SER A 358 17.86 -21.91 -9.11
CA SER A 358 18.44 -23.00 -8.35
C SER A 358 18.10 -24.33 -9.03
N ARG A 359 19.13 -25.18 -9.18
CA ARG A 359 19.02 -26.52 -9.75
C ARG A 359 18.16 -27.41 -8.85
N VAL A 360 16.91 -27.66 -9.21
CA VAL A 360 16.23 -28.95 -8.97
C VAL A 360 15.11 -29.06 -10.01
N PHE A 361 15.34 -29.76 -11.12
CA PHE A 361 14.30 -30.42 -11.92
C PHE A 361 15.01 -31.29 -12.97
N SER A 362 15.50 -32.44 -12.52
CA SER A 362 15.75 -33.60 -13.38
C SER A 362 14.61 -34.58 -13.14
N GLY A 363 13.76 -34.76 -14.16
CA GLY A 363 12.72 -35.77 -14.15
C GLY A 363 11.32 -35.19 -14.09
N LEU A 364 10.84 -34.70 -15.23
CA LEU A 364 9.46 -34.85 -15.72
C LEU A 364 9.45 -34.38 -17.18
N ARG A 365 8.89 -35.22 -18.06
CA ARG A 365 8.88 -35.07 -19.53
C ARG A 365 8.33 -33.71 -19.95
N ARG A 366 9.08 -33.01 -20.80
CA ARG A 366 8.58 -31.89 -21.59
C ARG A 366 7.83 -32.44 -22.80
N GLU A 367 6.52 -32.38 -22.76
CA GLU A 367 5.72 -32.30 -23.98
C GLU A 367 4.95 -30.98 -23.98
N SER A 368 5.15 -30.25 -25.09
CA SER A 368 4.38 -29.11 -25.60
C SER A 368 4.01 -27.98 -24.64
N ILE A 369 4.67 -26.82 -24.80
CA ILE A 369 4.03 -25.52 -25.12
C ILE A 369 5.19 -24.66 -25.65
N SER A 370 5.31 -24.60 -26.97
CA SER A 370 6.16 -23.66 -27.69
C SER A 370 5.25 -22.74 -28.47
N GLY A 371 5.16 -21.48 -28.05
CA GLY A 371 4.42 -20.47 -28.77
C GLY A 371 4.61 -19.10 -28.14
N ILE A 372 5.22 -18.19 -28.91
CA ILE A 372 5.26 -16.74 -28.71
C ILE A 372 6.38 -16.24 -27.79
N CYS A 373 7.57 -16.07 -28.36
CA CYS A 373 8.49 -15.00 -27.97
C CYS A 373 9.11 -14.42 -29.24
N GLY A 374 8.70 -13.19 -29.57
CA GLY A 374 9.24 -12.42 -30.70
C GLY A 374 10.67 -11.96 -30.42
N THR A 375 11.49 -12.05 -31.46
CA THR A 375 12.91 -11.70 -31.49
C THR A 375 13.14 -10.18 -31.47
N SER A 376 13.96 -9.70 -30.53
CA SER A 376 14.70 -8.43 -30.70
C SER A 376 16.17 -8.66 -30.32
N THR A 377 17.05 -8.44 -31.30
CA THR A 377 18.52 -8.50 -31.22
C THR A 377 19.10 -7.40 -30.32
N PRO A 378 20.09 -7.68 -29.44
CA PRO A 378 20.87 -6.62 -28.80
C PRO A 378 22.14 -6.31 -29.60
N LEU A 379 22.36 -5.01 -29.88
CA LEU A 379 23.67 -4.45 -30.24
C LEU A 379 24.62 -4.55 -29.03
N SER A 380 25.83 -5.08 -29.24
CA SER A 380 26.88 -5.14 -28.22
C SER A 380 27.85 -3.95 -28.34
N TRP A 381 28.02 -3.20 -27.24
CA TRP A 381 29.20 -2.35 -27.01
C TRP A 381 30.13 -3.04 -25.98
N PRO A 382 31.47 -3.01 -26.13
CA PRO A 382 32.38 -3.75 -25.26
C PRO A 382 32.73 -2.95 -24.00
N GLY A 383 32.41 -3.49 -22.82
CA GLY A 383 32.86 -3.00 -21.52
C GLY A 383 33.65 -4.09 -20.79
N TRP A 384 34.93 -3.83 -20.51
CA TRP A 384 35.87 -4.73 -19.86
C TRP A 384 35.56 -4.93 -18.37
N PHE A 385 35.50 -6.18 -17.90
CA PHE A 385 35.60 -6.50 -16.47
C PHE A 385 36.40 -7.79 -16.23
N TRP A 386 37.54 -7.64 -15.54
CA TRP A 386 38.31 -8.65 -14.81
C TRP A 386 38.74 -9.95 -15.55
N GLY A 387 39.79 -9.81 -16.36
CA GLY A 387 41.00 -10.61 -16.15
C GLY A 387 40.93 -12.15 -16.26
N ARG A 388 40.17 -12.71 -17.21
CA ARG A 388 40.43 -14.06 -17.76
C ARG A 388 40.10 -14.15 -19.25
N ARG A 389 41.07 -14.55 -20.06
CA ARG A 389 40.87 -14.99 -21.45
C ARG A 389 40.09 -16.31 -21.43
N ILE A 390 38.99 -16.37 -22.17
CA ILE A 390 38.48 -17.63 -22.72
C ILE A 390 38.47 -17.46 -24.24
N SER A 391 39.35 -18.21 -24.91
CA SER A 391 39.46 -18.28 -26.37
C SER A 391 38.29 -19.04 -27.00
N PRO A 392 37.99 -18.81 -28.29
CA PRO A 392 36.82 -19.34 -28.97
C PRO A 392 37.09 -20.77 -29.47
N VAL A 393 36.07 -21.64 -29.43
CA VAL A 393 36.10 -22.92 -30.15
C VAL A 393 34.78 -23.13 -30.90
N CYS A 394 34.91 -23.03 -32.22
CA CYS A 394 34.31 -23.77 -33.34
C CYS A 394 32.85 -24.26 -33.25
N MET A 395 31.94 -23.89 -34.17
CA MET A 395 31.81 -24.13 -35.64
C MET A 395 30.79 -25.25 -35.94
N PHE A 396 30.17 -25.16 -37.12
CA PHE A 396 29.13 -26.01 -37.76
C PHE A 396 27.67 -25.64 -37.47
N SER A 397 26.78 -25.46 -38.44
CA SER A 397 26.88 -25.28 -39.91
C SER A 397 25.50 -24.89 -40.42
N TRP A 398 25.44 -23.91 -41.31
CA TRP A 398 24.25 -23.51 -42.07
C TRP A 398 23.77 -24.61 -43.04
N ARG A 399 22.44 -24.74 -43.20
CA ARG A 399 21.81 -25.19 -44.45
C ARG A 399 20.53 -24.37 -44.70
N PRO A 400 20.31 -23.83 -45.93
CA PRO A 400 19.14 -23.04 -46.26
C PRO A 400 18.07 -23.85 -47.01
N GLY A 401 16.81 -23.41 -46.93
CA GLY A 401 15.78 -23.73 -47.91
C GLY A 401 14.44 -24.15 -47.31
N PHE A 402 13.44 -23.26 -47.44
CA PHE A 402 12.10 -23.50 -48.03
C PHE A 402 11.08 -22.50 -47.47
N PHE A 403 10.65 -21.57 -48.32
CA PHE A 403 9.38 -20.83 -48.23
C PHE A 403 8.39 -21.51 -49.20
N PRO A 404 7.09 -21.61 -48.86
CA PRO A 404 6.08 -20.78 -49.52
C PRO A 404 5.01 -20.27 -48.52
N ALA A 405 4.64 -18.99 -48.52
CA ALA A 405 3.61 -18.30 -49.35
C ALA A 405 2.14 -18.63 -49.01
N ALA A 406 1.48 -17.61 -48.41
CA ALA A 406 0.06 -17.21 -48.48
C ALA A 406 -1.06 -18.17 -48.01
N VAL A 407 -2.02 -17.64 -47.21
CA VAL A 407 -3.46 -17.48 -47.58
C VAL A 407 -4.38 -17.13 -46.38
N ARG A 408 -5.12 -16.03 -46.59
CA ARG A 408 -6.49 -15.63 -46.15
C ARG A 408 -6.87 -15.34 -44.69
N ARG A 409 -7.40 -14.10 -44.58
CA ARG A 409 -8.42 -13.60 -43.65
C ARG A 409 -9.60 -14.58 -43.49
N GLY A 410 -9.98 -14.84 -42.24
CA GLY A 410 -11.24 -15.47 -41.86
C GLY A 410 -11.67 -14.98 -40.48
N ARG A 411 -12.83 -14.32 -40.41
CA ARG A 411 -13.52 -13.94 -39.18
C ARG A 411 -13.99 -15.21 -38.46
N TYR A 412 -13.74 -15.32 -37.16
CA TYR A 412 -14.50 -16.20 -36.27
C TYR A 412 -14.86 -15.46 -34.97
N PRO A 413 -16.04 -15.75 -34.39
CA PRO A 413 -16.55 -15.04 -33.23
C PRO A 413 -15.84 -15.52 -31.95
N VAL A 414 -15.37 -14.56 -31.14
CA VAL A 414 -14.83 -14.84 -29.81
C VAL A 414 -16.00 -15.17 -28.89
N ARG A 415 -16.22 -16.47 -28.64
CA ARG A 415 -16.91 -16.90 -27.42
C ARG A 415 -15.95 -16.66 -26.27
N ALA A 416 -16.26 -15.67 -25.42
CA ALA A 416 -15.57 -15.45 -24.17
C ALA A 416 -15.86 -16.63 -23.22
N CYS A 417 -14.87 -17.51 -23.04
CA CYS A 417 -14.84 -18.38 -21.87
C CYS A 417 -14.42 -17.52 -20.68
N THR A 418 -15.39 -17.17 -19.85
CA THR A 418 -15.19 -16.63 -18.50
C THR A 418 -14.54 -17.70 -17.61
N LEU A 419 -13.29 -17.46 -17.23
CA LEU A 419 -12.61 -18.14 -16.12
C LEU A 419 -12.30 -17.07 -15.06
N PRO A 420 -12.70 -17.26 -13.79
CA PRO A 420 -12.56 -16.24 -12.76
C PRO A 420 -11.14 -16.13 -12.22
N PHE A 421 -10.78 -14.89 -11.90
CA PHE A 421 -9.51 -14.38 -11.40
C PHE A 421 -8.95 -15.12 -10.19
N TYR A 422 -7.67 -15.50 -10.25
CA TYR A 422 -6.73 -15.58 -9.12
C TYR A 422 -5.30 -15.54 -9.68
N CYS A 423 -4.59 -14.43 -9.52
CA CYS A 423 -3.13 -14.34 -9.58
C CYS A 423 -2.64 -13.00 -9.04
#